data_AF-A0A7I4KFX3-F1
#
_entry.id   AF-A0A7I4KFX3-F1
#
_cell.length_a   1.000
_cell.length_b   1.000
_cell.length_c   1.000
_cell.angle_alpha   90.00
_cell.angle_beta   90.00
_cell.angle_gamma   90.00
#
_symmetry.space_group_name_H-M   'P 1'
#
loop_
_entity.id
_entity.type
_entity.pdbx_description
1 polymer ?
#
loop_
_entity_poly.entity_id
_entity_poly.type
_entity_poly.pdbx_seq_one_letter_code
_entity_poly.pdbx_strand_id
1 'polypeptide(L)'
;MCGSSPASNVRIKLWEEDSGPDPDDLLDQGYTDQNGDFLLQGDTVELTPIDPVFKVYHDCDDGLKPGKRKVKFKIPQSYITNGKTPKKVFDIGTLNLETIFHHEERELIVS
;
A
#
# COMPACT_ATOMS: atom_id res chain seq x y z
N MET A 1 9.86 0.72 -8.59
CA MET A 1 10.46 1.27 -9.83
C MET A 1 9.46 2.13 -10.57
N CYS A 2 9.95 3.11 -11.33
CA CYS A 2 9.20 3.87 -12.32
C CYS A 2 10.00 3.86 -13.63
N GLY A 3 9.63 2.97 -14.54
CA GLY A 3 10.44 2.65 -15.72
C GLY A 3 11.81 2.11 -15.29
N SER A 4 12.88 2.74 -15.77
CA SER A 4 14.26 2.37 -15.42
C SER A 4 14.77 2.95 -14.09
N SER A 5 14.00 3.81 -13.42
CA SER A 5 14.45 4.54 -12.24
C SER A 5 13.81 4.03 -10.95
N PRO A 6 14.47 4.17 -9.80
CA PRO A 6 13.84 4.00 -8.49
C PRO A 6 12.55 4.83 -8.37
N ALA A 7 11.52 4.24 -7.78
CA ALA A 7 10.30 4.97 -7.46
C ALA A 7 10.46 5.62 -6.08
N SER A 8 11.26 6.67 -6.00
CA SER A 8 11.60 7.35 -4.74
C SER A 8 10.50 8.29 -4.27
N ASN A 9 10.34 8.44 -2.94
CA ASN A 9 9.38 9.35 -2.31
C ASN A 9 7.93 9.12 -2.77
N VAL A 10 7.58 7.87 -3.04
CA VAL A 10 6.22 7.44 -3.38
C VAL A 10 5.46 7.17 -2.09
N ARG A 11 4.28 7.76 -1.95
CA ARG A 11 3.45 7.59 -0.75
C ARG A 11 2.87 6.19 -0.73
N ILE A 12 3.00 5.52 0.40
CA ILE A 12 2.53 4.17 0.62
C ILE A 12 1.74 4.08 1.91
N LYS A 13 0.73 3.20 1.95
CA LYS A 13 -0.09 2.97 3.13
C LYS A 13 -0.42 1.50 3.27
N LEU A 14 -0.44 1.02 4.51
CA LEU A 14 -1.01 -0.26 4.89
C LEU A 14 -2.34 0.02 5.57
N TRP A 15 -3.42 -0.48 4.98
CA TRP A 15 -4.78 -0.33 5.50
C TRP A 15 -5.32 -1.67 5.93
N GLU A 16 -6.24 -1.64 6.86
CA GLU A 16 -7.21 -2.69 7.07
C GLU A 16 -8.48 -2.36 6.29
N GLU A 17 -8.91 -3.26 5.40
CA GLU A 17 -10.16 -3.13 4.63
C GLU A 17 -11.00 -4.41 4.82
N ASP A 18 -11.64 -4.59 5.98
CA ASP A 18 -12.58 -5.69 6.21
C ASP A 18 -13.92 -5.40 5.51
N SER A 19 -14.62 -6.46 5.12
CA SER A 19 -16.02 -6.42 4.68
C SER A 19 -17.02 -6.45 5.86
N GLY A 20 -16.50 -6.49 7.10
CA GLY A 20 -17.23 -6.55 8.37
C GLY A 20 -17.85 -5.23 8.83
N PRO A 21 -18.35 -5.17 10.09
CA PRO A 21 -18.96 -3.97 10.67
C PRO A 21 -17.96 -2.91 11.11
N ASP A 22 -16.68 -3.28 11.21
CA ASP A 22 -15.61 -2.44 11.71
C ASP A 22 -15.11 -1.49 10.60
N PRO A 23 -14.79 -0.22 10.92
CA PRO A 23 -14.37 0.75 9.91
C PRO A 23 -12.95 0.45 9.38
N ASP A 24 -12.70 0.80 8.12
CA ASP A 24 -11.35 0.71 7.55
C ASP A 24 -10.33 1.52 8.38
N ASP A 25 -9.28 0.84 8.86
CA ASP A 25 -8.25 1.43 9.70
C ASP A 25 -6.92 1.63 8.98
N LEU A 26 -6.26 2.77 9.24
CA LEU A 26 -4.90 3.00 8.78
C LEU A 26 -3.91 2.34 9.73
N LEU A 27 -3.31 1.23 9.31
CA LEU A 27 -2.36 0.47 10.11
C LEU A 27 -0.97 1.12 10.14
N ASP A 28 -0.49 1.57 8.98
CA ASP A 28 0.81 2.25 8.84
C ASP A 28 0.87 3.08 7.55
N GLN A 29 1.76 4.07 7.50
CA GLN A 29 2.02 4.84 6.29
C GLN A 29 3.46 5.37 6.24
N GLY A 30 3.94 5.56 5.02
CA GLY A 30 5.27 6.12 4.81
C GLY A 30 5.50 6.52 3.37
N TYR A 31 6.78 6.66 3.05
CA TYR A 31 7.25 6.94 1.71
C TYR A 31 8.37 5.97 1.38
N THR A 32 8.45 5.55 0.12
CA THR A 32 9.61 4.81 -0.37
C THR A 32 10.86 5.69 -0.28
N ASP A 33 12.00 5.05 0.01
CA ASP A 33 13.28 5.76 0.13
C ASP A 33 13.88 6.13 -1.24
N GLN A 34 15.12 6.61 -1.25
CA GLN A 34 15.84 6.99 -2.47
C GLN A 34 16.07 5.84 -3.47
N ASN A 35 16.08 4.60 -2.99
CA ASN A 35 16.21 3.38 -3.79
C ASN A 35 14.85 2.81 -4.20
N GLY A 36 13.76 3.39 -3.69
CA GLY A 36 12.40 2.89 -3.90
C GLY A 36 12.02 1.77 -2.93
N ASP A 37 12.83 1.53 -1.90
CA ASP A 37 12.61 0.51 -0.90
C ASP A 37 11.64 1.01 0.18
N PHE A 38 10.95 0.09 0.84
CA PHE A 38 10.04 0.39 1.94
C PHE A 38 9.84 -0.81 2.87
N LEU A 39 9.40 -0.53 4.10
CA LEU A 39 8.94 -1.51 5.07
C LEU A 39 7.82 -0.87 5.89
N LEU A 40 6.66 -1.51 5.92
CA LEU A 40 5.51 -1.10 6.72
C LEU A 40 5.12 -2.24 7.66
N GLN A 41 4.64 -1.90 8.86
CA GLN A 41 4.03 -2.83 9.80
C GLN A 41 2.98 -2.10 10.63
N GLY A 42 1.90 -2.78 10.98
CA GLY A 42 0.90 -2.22 11.88
C GLY A 42 0.08 -3.29 12.56
N ASP A 43 -0.74 -2.85 13.50
CA ASP A 43 -1.66 -3.66 14.29
C ASP A 43 -2.97 -2.91 14.50
N THR A 44 -4.06 -3.66 14.64
CA THR A 44 -5.37 -3.16 15.08
C THR A 44 -6.03 -4.21 15.99
N VAL A 45 -7.11 -3.85 16.65
CA VAL A 45 -7.89 -4.72 17.52
C VAL A 45 -9.24 -5.01 16.86
N GLU A 46 -9.32 -6.16 16.18
CA GLU A 46 -10.53 -6.62 15.50
C GLU A 46 -11.14 -7.86 16.15
N LEU A 47 -12.43 -8.08 15.91
CA LEU A 47 -13.13 -9.32 16.28
C LEU A 47 -12.82 -10.48 15.32
N THR A 48 -12.54 -10.15 14.06
CA THR A 48 -12.18 -11.05 12.96
C THR A 48 -10.69 -10.94 12.64
N PRO A 49 -10.10 -11.90 11.90
CA PRO A 49 -8.79 -11.68 11.29
C PRO A 49 -8.83 -10.46 10.37
N ILE A 50 -7.82 -9.59 10.50
CA ILE A 50 -7.63 -8.41 9.64
C ILE A 50 -7.47 -8.82 8.16
N ASP A 51 -7.96 -8.02 7.21
CA ASP A 51 -7.77 -8.05 5.76
C ASP A 51 -6.84 -6.91 5.26
N PRO A 52 -5.52 -6.98 5.53
CA PRO A 52 -4.59 -5.91 5.20
C PRO A 52 -4.41 -5.69 3.70
N VAL A 53 -4.48 -4.42 3.29
CA VAL A 53 -4.30 -3.93 1.92
C VAL A 53 -3.16 -2.92 1.87
N PHE A 54 -2.12 -3.27 1.12
CA PHE A 54 -1.04 -2.35 0.76
C PHE A 54 -1.44 -1.47 -0.41
N LYS A 55 -1.30 -0.15 -0.25
CA LYS A 55 -1.69 0.86 -1.25
C LYS A 55 -0.50 1.72 -1.64
N VAL A 56 -0.32 1.90 -2.95
CA VAL A 56 0.75 2.75 -3.52
C VAL A 56 0.10 3.93 -4.24
N TYR A 57 0.57 5.14 -3.95
CA TYR A 57 0.05 6.39 -4.52
C TYR A 57 1.17 7.12 -5.26
N HIS A 58 1.10 7.18 -6.60
CA HIS A 58 2.22 7.62 -7.43
C HIS A 58 1.81 8.48 -8.63
N ASP A 59 2.80 9.17 -9.21
CA ASP A 59 2.68 9.90 -10.48
C ASP A 59 3.58 9.32 -11.57
N CYS A 60 4.08 8.09 -11.40
CA CYS A 60 4.89 7.44 -12.42
C CYS A 60 4.17 7.46 -13.77
N ASP A 61 4.82 8.03 -14.79
CA ASP A 61 4.26 8.25 -16.13
C ASP A 61 2.84 8.88 -16.14
N ASP A 62 2.55 9.78 -15.18
CA ASP A 62 1.19 10.32 -15.02
C ASP A 62 1.00 11.75 -15.56
N GLY A 63 2.09 12.44 -15.91
CA GLY A 63 2.07 13.83 -16.36
C GLY A 63 1.55 14.79 -15.30
N LEU A 64 0.87 15.87 -15.72
CA LEU A 64 0.29 16.89 -14.84
C LEU A 64 -1.21 16.65 -14.62
N LYS A 65 -1.57 15.48 -14.06
CA LYS A 65 -2.97 15.17 -13.72
C LYS A 65 -3.25 15.48 -12.24
N PRO A 66 -4.47 15.92 -11.89
CA PRO A 66 -4.86 16.08 -10.49
C PRO A 66 -4.84 14.74 -9.74
N GLY A 67 -4.46 14.76 -8.47
CA GLY A 67 -4.43 13.55 -7.63
C GLY A 67 -3.27 12.60 -7.96
N LYS A 68 -3.36 11.36 -7.45
CA LYS A 68 -2.36 10.30 -7.64
C LYS A 68 -2.98 9.04 -8.22
N ARG A 69 -2.26 8.33 -9.10
CA ARG A 69 -2.58 6.93 -9.43
C ARG A 69 -2.49 6.10 -8.16
N LYS A 70 -3.45 5.20 -7.92
CA LYS A 70 -3.57 4.41 -6.69
C LYS A 70 -3.72 2.94 -7.03
N VAL A 71 -2.76 2.14 -6.61
CA VAL A 71 -2.78 0.68 -6.78
C VAL A 71 -2.97 0.02 -5.41
N LYS A 72 -3.73 -1.07 -5.37
CA LYS A 72 -4.04 -1.83 -4.15
C LYS A 72 -3.57 -3.28 -4.27
N PHE A 73 -2.97 -3.80 -3.22
CA PHE A 73 -2.49 -5.18 -3.12
C PHE A 73 -2.96 -5.79 -1.81
N LYS A 74 -3.76 -6.86 -1.89
CA LYS A 74 -4.16 -7.62 -0.70
C LYS A 74 -2.97 -8.42 -0.18
N ILE A 75 -2.72 -8.33 1.12
CA ILE A 75 -1.67 -9.11 1.78
C ILE A 75 -2.26 -10.47 2.16
N PRO A 76 -1.59 -11.60 1.86
CA PRO A 76 -2.14 -12.90 2.19
C PRO A 76 -2.28 -13.11 3.70
N GLN A 77 -3.39 -13.74 4.10
CA GLN A 77 -3.72 -14.02 5.50
C GLN A 77 -2.61 -14.75 6.27
N SER A 78 -1.77 -15.53 5.59
CA SER A 78 -0.63 -16.25 6.19
C SER A 78 0.50 -15.37 6.75
N TYR A 79 0.46 -14.05 6.51
CA TYR A 79 1.43 -13.07 7.03
C TYR A 79 0.92 -12.34 8.27
N ILE A 80 -0.34 -12.56 8.64
CA ILE A 80 -0.95 -12.01 9.86
C ILE A 80 -0.61 -12.91 11.04
N THR A 81 -0.44 -12.30 12.21
CA THR A 81 -0.24 -13.00 13.47
C THR A 81 -1.08 -12.35 14.55
N ASN A 82 -1.45 -13.13 15.55
CA ASN A 82 -1.97 -12.58 16.79
C ASN A 82 -0.85 -11.83 17.53
N GLY A 83 -1.17 -10.63 18.01
CA GLY A 83 -0.24 -9.72 18.70
C GLY A 83 0.25 -8.58 17.81
N LYS A 84 0.91 -7.61 18.44
CA LYS A 84 1.27 -6.32 17.80
C LYS A 84 2.42 -6.37 16.81
N THR A 85 3.17 -7.47 16.76
CA THR A 85 4.38 -7.56 15.95
C THR A 85 4.27 -8.72 14.97
N PRO A 86 4.35 -8.47 13.65
CA PRO A 86 4.30 -9.51 12.64
C PRO A 86 5.48 -10.49 12.78
N LYS A 87 5.22 -11.78 12.54
CA LYS A 87 6.25 -12.83 12.63
C LYS A 87 6.96 -13.10 11.30
N LYS A 88 6.41 -12.60 10.20
CA LYS A 88 6.92 -12.79 8.84
C LYS A 88 6.76 -11.49 8.08
N VAL A 89 7.71 -11.21 7.20
CA VAL A 89 7.63 -10.10 6.24
C VAL A 89 7.10 -10.66 4.92
N PHE A 90 6.05 -10.03 4.38
CA PHE A 90 5.62 -10.30 3.01
C PHE A 90 6.48 -9.47 2.06
N ASP A 91 7.35 -10.15 1.32
CA ASP A 91 8.11 -9.54 0.24
C ASP A 91 7.27 -9.57 -1.04
N ILE A 92 6.78 -8.40 -1.46
CA ILE A 92 6.00 -8.23 -2.70
C ILE A 92 6.90 -8.22 -3.95
N GLY A 93 8.22 -8.19 -3.77
CA GLY A 93 9.21 -8.05 -4.82
C GLY A 93 9.25 -6.64 -5.40
N THR A 94 9.81 -6.53 -6.62
CA THR A 94 9.96 -5.25 -7.30
C THR A 94 8.77 -4.96 -8.22
N LEU A 95 8.01 -3.91 -7.89
CA LEU A 95 6.93 -3.42 -8.72
C LEU A 95 7.42 -2.26 -9.62
N ASN A 96 7.16 -2.34 -10.92
CA ASN A 96 7.35 -1.21 -11.83
C ASN A 96 6.02 -0.48 -12.04
N LEU A 97 5.94 0.74 -11.52
CA LEU A 97 4.74 1.60 -11.51
C LEU A 97 4.45 2.27 -12.87
N GLU A 98 5.32 2.07 -13.87
CA GLU A 98 5.10 2.53 -15.25
C GLU A 98 3.92 1.79 -15.91
N THR A 99 3.77 0.49 -15.61
CA THR A 99 2.60 -0.27 -16.09
C THR A 99 1.30 0.25 -15.48
N ILE A 100 0.20 0.00 -16.17
CA ILE A 100 -1.14 0.18 -15.60
C ILE A 100 -1.55 -1.13 -14.91
N PHE A 101 -1.84 -1.08 -13.63
CA PHE A 101 -2.33 -2.24 -12.90
C PHE A 101 -3.83 -2.44 -13.13
N HIS A 102 -4.28 -3.70 -13.11
CA HIS A 102 -5.71 -4.00 -13.18
C HIS A 102 -6.43 -3.43 -11.95
N HIS A 103 -7.57 -2.76 -12.17
CA HIS A 103 -8.29 -1.98 -11.14
C HIS A 103 -7.49 -0.86 -10.48
N GLU A 104 -6.49 -0.29 -11.17
CA GLU A 104 -5.86 0.94 -10.70
C GLU A 104 -6.87 2.08 -10.63
N GLU A 105 -6.87 2.79 -9.51
CA GLU A 105 -7.75 3.91 -9.20
C GLU A 105 -6.99 5.24 -9.25
N ARG A 106 -7.69 6.34 -9.02
CA ARG A 106 -7.07 7.66 -8.78
C ARG A 106 -7.58 8.25 -7.48
N GLU A 107 -6.67 8.65 -6.60
CA GLU A 107 -7.01 9.45 -5.42
C GLU A 107 -6.94 10.93 -5.79
N LEU A 108 -8.09 11.61 -5.82
CA LEU A 108 -8.14 13.07 -6.00
C LEU A 108 -7.90 13.75 -4.65
N ILE A 109 -7.03 14.76 -4.64
CA ILE A 109 -6.93 15.68 -3.51
C ILE A 109 -7.99 16.76 -3.77
N VAL A 110 -9.14 16.63 -3.11
CA VAL A 110 -10.17 17.67 -3.13
C VAL A 110 -9.82 18.69 -2.04
N SER A 111 -9.60 19.94 -2.45
CA SER A 111 -9.40 21.10 -1.58
C SER A 111 -10.67 21.48 -0.84
#